data_AF-A0A7L3AEN4-F1
#
_entry.id   AF-A0A7L3AEN4-F1
#
_cell.length_a   1.000
_cell.length_b   1.000
_cell.length_c   1.000
_cell.angle_alpha   90.00
_cell.angle_beta   90.00
_cell.angle_gamma   90.00
#
_symmetry.space_group_name_H-M   'P 1'
#
loop_
_entity.id
_entity.type
_entity.pdbx_description
1 polymer ?
#
loop_
_entity_poly.entity_id
_entity_poly.type
_entity_poly.pdbx_seq_one_letter_code
_entity_poly.pdbx_strand_id
1 'polypeptide(L)'
;GLWVTLKLLPGDIHQIRKEFPHLVDRSTAVARKMGFPEIIMPGDVRNDIYVTLVQGDFDKGSKTTAKNVEVTVSVYDEDGKRLESVIFPGAGDEAISEYKSVIYYQVKQPRWFETVKVAIPIEDVNRSHLRFTFRHRSSQD
;
A
#
# COMPACT_ATOMS: atom_id res chain seq x y z
N GLY A 1 -1.41 12.60 -10.91
CA GLY A 1 -1.56 11.51 -11.90
C GLY A 1 -2.74 10.65 -11.52
N LEU A 2 -3.38 10.00 -12.49
CA LEU A 2 -4.46 9.02 -12.26
C LEU A 2 -3.82 7.63 -12.06
N TRP A 3 -4.14 6.97 -10.95
CA TRP A 3 -3.70 5.60 -10.65
C TRP A 3 -4.88 4.65 -10.81
N VAL A 4 -4.66 3.52 -11.48
CA VAL A 4 -5.67 2.49 -11.73
C VAL A 4 -5.13 1.15 -11.24
N THR A 5 -5.88 0.50 -10.36
CA THR A 5 -5.58 -0.85 -9.86
C THR A 5 -6.70 -1.79 -10.29
N LEU A 6 -6.34 -3.02 -10.69
CA LEU A 6 -7.29 -4.09 -10.99
C LEU A 6 -7.27 -5.11 -9.85
N LYS A 7 -8.44 -5.47 -9.32
CA LYS A 7 -8.62 -6.52 -8.31
C LYS A 7 -9.52 -7.61 -8.89
N LEU A 8 -9.03 -8.84 -8.92
CA LEU A 8 -9.82 -10.00 -9.33
C LEU A 8 -10.78 -10.37 -8.19
N LEU A 9 -12.08 -10.44 -8.47
CA LEU A 9 -13.09 -10.89 -7.53
C LEU A 9 -13.62 -12.26 -7.98
N PRO A 10 -13.47 -13.32 -7.18
CA PRO A 10 -14.03 -14.63 -7.53
C PRO A 10 -15.55 -14.62 -7.40
N GLY A 11 -16.25 -15.37 -8.26
CA GLY A 11 -17.71 -15.52 -8.23
C GLY A 11 -18.46 -14.81 -9.37
N ASP A 12 -19.78 -15.01 -9.42
CA ASP A 12 -20.67 -14.34 -10.37
C ASP A 12 -21.13 -12.95 -9.85
N ILE A 13 -21.86 -12.21 -10.68
CA ILE A 13 -22.30 -10.85 -10.34
C ILE A 13 -23.26 -10.80 -9.14
N HIS A 14 -24.03 -11.86 -8.88
CA HIS A 14 -24.94 -11.91 -7.75
C HIS A 14 -24.16 -12.13 -6.44
N GLN A 15 -23.17 -13.01 -6.47
CA GLN A 15 -22.27 -13.25 -5.35
C GLN A 15 -21.44 -12.01 -5.02
N ILE A 16 -20.85 -11.37 -6.03
CA ILE A 16 -20.06 -10.14 -5.85
C ILE A 16 -20.91 -9.01 -5.26
N ARG A 17 -22.16 -8.83 -5.71
CA ARG A 17 -23.08 -7.82 -5.13
C ARG A 17 -23.40 -8.07 -3.67
N LYS A 18 -23.48 -9.34 -3.27
CA LYS A 18 -23.78 -9.73 -1.88
C LYS A 18 -22.56 -9.58 -0.97
N GLU A 19 -21.39 -9.98 -1.45
CA GLU A 19 -20.14 -9.99 -0.67
C GLU A 19 -19.39 -8.65 -0.70
N PHE A 20 -19.49 -7.90 -1.80
CA PHE A 20 -18.82 -6.61 -2.01
C PHE A 20 -19.81 -5.52 -2.49
N PRO A 21 -20.88 -5.23 -1.73
CA PRO A 21 -21.90 -4.26 -2.16
C PRO A 21 -21.31 -2.86 -2.43
N HIS A 22 -20.27 -2.46 -1.70
CA HIS A 22 -19.58 -1.18 -1.88
C HIS A 22 -18.90 -0.97 -3.25
N LEU A 23 -18.67 -2.05 -4.01
CA LEU A 23 -18.10 -1.97 -5.36
C LEU A 23 -19.16 -1.80 -6.46
N VAL A 24 -20.43 -2.09 -6.15
CA VAL A 24 -21.51 -2.14 -7.13
C VAL A 24 -22.62 -1.12 -6.84
N ASP A 25 -22.83 -0.77 -5.58
CA ASP A 25 -23.74 0.30 -5.17
C ASP A 25 -23.09 1.68 -5.27
N ARG A 26 -23.93 2.74 -5.25
CA ARG A 26 -23.52 4.15 -5.31
C ARG A 26 -22.70 4.64 -4.10
N SER A 27 -22.31 3.76 -3.18
CA SER A 27 -21.40 4.04 -2.07
C SER A 27 -19.93 4.05 -2.51
N THR A 28 -19.64 4.69 -3.65
CA THR A 28 -18.28 4.82 -4.19
C THR A 28 -17.36 5.45 -3.16
N ALA A 29 -16.26 4.77 -2.82
CA ALA A 29 -15.28 5.28 -1.88
C ALA A 29 -14.68 6.60 -2.41
N VAL A 30 -14.77 7.65 -1.61
CA VAL A 30 -14.23 8.96 -1.97
C VAL A 30 -12.79 9.06 -1.50
N ALA A 31 -11.85 9.09 -2.44
CA ALA A 31 -10.46 9.40 -2.14
C ALA A 31 -10.32 10.90 -1.79
N ARG A 32 -9.82 11.20 -0.59
CA ARG A 32 -9.46 12.58 -0.21
C ARG A 32 -8.27 13.05 -1.05
N LYS A 33 -8.22 14.36 -1.38
CA LYS A 33 -7.05 15.00 -2.02
C LYS A 33 -5.82 14.72 -1.17
N MET A 34 -4.66 14.39 -1.75
CA MET A 34 -3.42 14.16 -0.97
C MET A 34 -2.92 15.41 -0.24
N GLY A 35 -3.22 16.61 -0.76
CA GLY A 35 -3.02 17.88 -0.06
C GLY A 35 -4.26 18.35 0.71
N PHE A 36 -4.10 19.39 1.53
CA PHE A 36 -5.22 20.00 2.25
C PHE A 36 -6.33 20.49 1.29
N PRO A 37 -7.61 20.33 1.65
CA PRO A 37 -8.70 21.01 0.95
C PRO A 37 -8.58 22.53 1.13
N GLU A 38 -9.25 23.28 0.25
CA GLU A 38 -9.29 24.75 0.32
C GLU A 38 -9.93 25.27 1.62
N ILE A 39 -10.86 24.49 2.19
CA ILE A 39 -11.52 24.77 3.46
C ILE A 39 -11.25 23.61 4.41
N ILE A 40 -10.65 23.91 5.56
CA ILE A 40 -10.41 22.95 6.65
C ILE A 40 -11.43 23.25 7.74
N MET A 41 -12.29 22.29 8.06
CA MET A 41 -13.30 22.44 9.10
C MET A 41 -12.67 22.30 10.49
N PRO A 42 -13.10 23.08 11.50
CA PRO A 42 -12.68 22.86 12.88
C PRO A 42 -12.99 21.42 13.32
N GLY A 43 -11.98 20.69 13.80
CA GLY A 43 -12.09 19.29 14.18
C GLY A 43 -11.69 18.27 13.10
N ASP A 44 -11.32 18.69 11.89
CA ASP A 44 -10.74 17.80 10.88
C ASP A 44 -9.30 17.45 11.27
N VAL A 45 -9.14 16.30 11.94
CA VAL A 45 -7.83 15.76 12.30
C VAL A 45 -7.26 15.03 11.08
N ARG A 46 -6.18 15.58 10.53
CA ARG A 46 -5.55 15.04 9.32
C ARG A 46 -4.07 14.79 9.54
N ASN A 47 -3.74 13.54 9.81
CA ASN A 47 -2.37 13.04 9.90
C ASN A 47 -2.14 11.86 8.94
N ASP A 48 -2.65 12.00 7.71
CA ASP A 48 -2.48 11.00 6.66
C ASP A 48 -1.06 11.13 6.07
N ILE A 49 -0.26 10.08 6.21
CA ILE A 49 1.08 10.00 5.61
C ILE A 49 0.95 9.23 4.29
N TYR A 50 1.30 9.85 3.16
CA TYR A 50 1.33 9.16 1.88
C TYR A 50 2.75 8.68 1.58
N VAL A 51 2.91 7.38 1.36
CA VAL A 51 4.19 6.74 1.08
C VAL A 51 4.17 6.22 -0.34
N THR A 52 5.10 6.68 -1.16
CA THR A 52 5.25 6.21 -2.55
C THR A 52 6.53 5.39 -2.70
N LEU A 53 6.38 4.11 -3.04
CA LEU A 53 7.48 3.27 -3.52
C LEU A 53 7.80 3.69 -4.96
N VAL A 54 8.82 4.51 -5.17
CA VAL A 54 9.13 5.05 -6.51
C VAL A 54 9.83 4.01 -7.38
N GLN A 55 11.07 3.67 -7.04
CA GLN A 55 11.92 2.74 -7.79
C GLN A 55 13.04 2.19 -6.91
N GLY A 56 13.70 1.13 -7.37
CA GLY A 56 14.94 0.62 -6.76
C GLY A 56 15.97 0.27 -7.82
N ASP A 57 17.22 0.02 -7.41
CA ASP A 57 18.28 -0.54 -8.25
C ASP A 57 18.95 -1.67 -7.48
N PHE A 58 18.84 -2.90 -8.00
CA PHE A 58 19.29 -4.10 -7.32
C PHE A 58 20.33 -4.84 -8.14
N ASP A 59 21.52 -5.02 -7.57
CA ASP A 59 22.54 -5.83 -8.21
C ASP A 59 22.19 -7.32 -8.21
N LYS A 60 22.52 -7.96 -9.32
CA LYS A 60 22.39 -9.42 -9.50
C LYS A 60 23.38 -10.21 -8.65
N GLY A 61 24.44 -9.56 -8.14
CA GLY A 61 25.52 -10.22 -7.39
C GLY A 61 26.15 -11.33 -8.24
N SER A 62 26.22 -12.54 -7.69
CA SER A 62 26.74 -13.73 -8.38
C SER A 62 25.74 -14.44 -9.29
N LYS A 63 24.47 -14.00 -9.36
CA LYS A 63 23.46 -14.63 -10.22
C LYS A 63 23.60 -14.17 -11.67
N THR A 64 23.22 -15.06 -12.60
CA THR A 64 23.18 -14.77 -14.04
C THR A 64 22.06 -13.78 -14.40
N THR A 65 20.90 -13.90 -13.75
CA THR A 65 19.70 -13.08 -13.96
C THR A 65 19.47 -12.07 -12.84
N ALA A 66 18.70 -11.01 -13.14
CA ALA A 66 18.27 -10.05 -12.12
C ALA A 66 17.28 -10.68 -11.14
N LYS A 67 17.24 -10.16 -9.91
CA LYS A 67 16.32 -10.64 -8.86
C LYS A 67 14.90 -10.13 -9.14
N ASN A 68 13.90 -10.99 -8.99
CA ASN A 68 12.51 -10.52 -8.86
C ASN A 68 12.35 -9.99 -7.43
N VAL A 69 12.18 -8.68 -7.28
CA VAL A 69 12.17 -8.02 -5.96
C VAL A 69 10.74 -7.68 -5.55
N GLU A 70 10.38 -8.11 -4.35
CA GLU A 70 9.18 -7.68 -3.62
C GLU A 70 9.62 -6.74 -2.49
N VAL A 71 8.96 -5.59 -2.37
CA VAL A 71 9.10 -4.69 -1.22
C VAL A 71 7.93 -4.93 -0.29
N THR A 72 8.23 -5.19 0.97
CA THR A 72 7.24 -5.29 2.04
C THR A 72 7.32 -4.03 2.90
N VAL A 73 6.21 -3.30 2.99
CA VAL A 73 6.07 -2.07 3.81
C VAL A 73 5.24 -2.39 5.05
N SER A 74 5.72 -1.95 6.20
CA SER A 74 5.09 -2.20 7.50
C SER A 74 5.44 -1.07 8.47
N VAL A 75 4.59 -0.82 9.46
CA VAL A 75 4.81 0.22 10.49
C VAL A 75 5.17 -0.45 11.80
N TYR A 76 6.19 0.05 12.48
CA TYR A 76 6.72 -0.48 13.73
C TYR A 76 6.90 0.64 14.75
N ASP A 77 6.69 0.34 16.03
CA ASP A 77 7.06 1.24 17.12
C ASP A 77 8.56 1.11 17.48
N GLU A 78 8.99 1.90 18.46
CA GLU A 78 10.38 1.93 18.96
C GLU A 78 10.81 0.64 19.65
N ASP A 79 9.85 -0.15 20.16
CA ASP A 79 10.09 -1.45 20.78
C ASP A 79 10.15 -2.59 19.73
N GLY A 80 9.93 -2.27 18.45
CA GLY A 80 9.94 -3.23 17.36
C GLY A 80 8.66 -4.06 17.25
N LYS A 81 7.57 -3.63 17.88
CA LYS A 81 6.23 -4.21 17.70
C LYS A 81 5.55 -3.56 16.49
N ARG A 82 4.88 -4.40 15.69
CA ARG A 82 4.18 -3.95 14.49
C ARG A 82 2.87 -3.27 14.88
N LEU A 83 2.57 -2.13 14.25
CA LEU A 83 1.26 -1.51 14.30
C LEU A 83 0.34 -2.22 13.30
N GLU A 84 -0.80 -2.70 13.78
CA GLU A 84 -1.75 -3.47 12.98
C GLU A 84 -2.79 -2.54 12.33
N SER A 85 -3.20 -2.84 11.11
CA SER A 85 -4.29 -2.13 10.40
C SER A 85 -4.11 -0.61 10.30
N VAL A 86 -2.89 -0.17 9.96
CA VAL A 86 -2.54 1.26 9.79
C VAL A 86 -2.22 1.64 8.34
N ILE A 87 -2.14 0.68 7.42
CA ILE A 87 -1.84 0.93 6.00
C ILE A 87 -3.12 0.76 5.18
N PHE A 88 -3.38 1.71 4.29
CA PHE A 88 -4.53 1.76 3.40
C PHE A 88 -4.01 1.82 1.95
N PRO A 89 -4.09 0.70 1.19
CA PRO A 89 -3.61 0.63 -0.19
C PRO A 89 -4.37 1.54 -1.16
N GLY A 90 -5.65 1.77 -0.88
CA GLY A 90 -6.56 2.52 -1.73
C GLY A 90 -7.73 3.10 -0.92
N ALA A 91 -8.48 4.00 -1.54
CA ALA A 91 -9.71 4.50 -0.94
C ALA A 91 -10.79 3.41 -0.96
N GLY A 92 -11.37 3.12 0.21
CA GLY A 92 -12.39 2.08 0.37
C GLY A 92 -11.85 0.68 0.60
N ASP A 93 -10.54 0.48 0.51
CA ASP A 93 -9.91 -0.76 0.95
C ASP A 93 -9.81 -0.81 2.48
N GLU A 94 -9.88 -2.01 3.03
CA GLU A 94 -9.66 -2.26 4.45
C GLU A 94 -8.21 -1.96 4.85
N ALA A 95 -8.04 -1.59 6.10
CA ALA A 95 -6.73 -1.31 6.67
C ALA A 95 -5.93 -2.60 6.88
N ILE A 96 -4.71 -2.64 6.37
CA ILE A 96 -3.79 -3.77 6.47
C ILE A 96 -2.56 -3.41 7.32
N SER A 97 -1.87 -4.42 7.82
CA SER A 97 -0.65 -4.26 8.64
C SER A 97 0.64 -4.35 7.82
N GLU A 98 0.54 -4.90 6.61
CA GLU A 98 1.67 -5.16 5.73
C GLU A 98 1.25 -4.99 4.26
N TYR A 99 1.90 -4.08 3.55
CA TYR A 99 1.73 -3.92 2.10
C TYR A 99 2.87 -4.60 1.35
N LYS A 100 2.55 -5.26 0.23
CA LYS A 100 3.53 -5.92 -0.64
C LYS A 100 3.44 -5.34 -2.04
N SER A 101 4.60 -4.95 -2.58
CA SER A 101 4.67 -4.37 -3.91
C SER A 101 4.45 -5.39 -5.01
N VAL A 102 4.16 -4.91 -6.22
CA VAL A 102 4.24 -5.73 -7.42
C VAL A 102 5.68 -6.21 -7.62
N ILE A 103 5.81 -7.43 -8.15
CA ILE A 103 7.09 -8.05 -8.48
C ILE A 103 7.30 -7.96 -9.99
N TYR A 104 8.31 -7.20 -10.40
CA TYR A 104 8.72 -7.16 -11.80
C TYR A 104 9.72 -8.28 -12.09
N TYR A 105 9.39 -9.11 -13.08
CA TYR A 105 10.21 -10.27 -13.44
C TYR A 105 11.55 -9.86 -14.04
N GLN A 106 12.63 -10.24 -13.36
CA GLN A 106 14.03 -10.00 -13.77
C GLN A 106 14.33 -8.56 -14.18
N VAL A 107 13.69 -7.59 -13.53
CA VAL A 107 13.96 -6.16 -13.75
C VAL A 107 14.95 -5.68 -12.70
N LYS A 108 16.14 -5.24 -13.13
CA LYS A 108 17.19 -4.69 -12.24
C LYS A 108 16.72 -3.43 -11.51
N GLN A 109 16.03 -2.56 -12.25
CA GLN A 109 15.55 -1.26 -11.77
C GLN A 109 14.00 -1.22 -11.80
N PRO A 110 13.31 -1.92 -10.88
CA PRO A 110 11.85 -1.88 -10.83
C PRO A 110 11.39 -0.46 -10.51
N ARG A 111 10.36 0.01 -11.21
CA ARG A 111 9.74 1.32 -11.00
C ARG A 111 8.28 1.09 -10.60
N TRP A 112 8.04 0.91 -9.31
CA TRP A 112 6.71 0.58 -8.78
C TRP A 112 5.74 1.76 -8.90
N PHE A 113 6.20 2.93 -8.48
CA PHE A 113 5.37 4.12 -8.30
C PHE A 113 4.07 3.88 -7.51
N GLU A 114 4.05 2.87 -6.65
CA GLU A 114 2.90 2.50 -5.84
C GLU A 114 2.76 3.45 -4.64
N THR A 115 1.58 4.03 -4.44
CA THR A 115 1.31 4.94 -3.32
C THR A 115 0.32 4.33 -2.35
N VAL A 116 0.67 4.27 -1.07
CA VAL A 116 -0.21 3.83 0.01
C VAL A 116 -0.38 4.94 1.03
N LYS A 117 -1.53 4.97 1.69
CA LYS A 117 -1.78 5.88 2.81
C LYS A 117 -1.47 5.14 4.12
N VAL A 118 -0.75 5.78 5.02
CA VAL A 118 -0.40 5.27 6.35
C VAL A 118 -1.04 6.21 7.36
N ALA A 119 -1.94 5.68 8.19
CA ALA A 119 -2.65 6.44 9.20
C ALA A 119 -2.26 5.90 10.58
N ILE A 120 -1.38 6.63 11.26
CA ILE A 120 -0.88 6.31 12.60
C ILE A 120 -1.55 7.28 13.58
N PRO A 121 -2.05 6.80 14.74
CA PRO A 121 -2.54 7.67 15.81
C PRO A 121 -1.50 8.75 16.14
N ILE A 122 -1.96 9.99 16.38
CA ILE A 122 -1.05 11.14 16.57
C ILE A 122 -0.09 10.89 17.74
N GLU A 123 -0.60 10.26 18.80
CA GLU A 123 0.18 9.87 19.98
C GLU A 123 1.32 8.88 19.68
N ASP A 124 1.22 8.09 18.61
CA ASP A 124 2.19 7.02 18.29
C ASP A 124 3.17 7.41 17.18
N VAL A 125 2.91 8.49 16.44
CA VAL A 125 3.69 8.89 15.25
C VAL A 125 5.16 9.16 15.56
N ASN A 126 5.44 9.80 16.69
CA ASN A 126 6.81 10.15 17.10
C ASN A 126 7.64 8.93 17.51
N ARG A 127 7.00 7.82 17.88
CA ARG A 127 7.63 6.56 18.30
C ARG A 127 7.55 5.50 17.20
N SER A 128 6.94 5.81 16.06
CA SER A 128 6.73 4.89 14.95
C SER A 128 7.71 5.13 13.81
N HIS A 129 8.04 4.08 13.08
CA HIS A 129 8.84 4.13 11.86
C HIS A 129 8.30 3.17 10.80
N LEU A 130 8.57 3.52 9.54
CA LEU A 130 8.29 2.65 8.39
C LEU A 130 9.46 1.69 8.20
N ARG A 131 9.16 0.40 8.08
CA ARG A 131 10.13 -0.63 7.75
C ARG A 131 9.87 -1.19 6.36
N PHE A 132 10.89 -1.08 5.51
CA PHE A 132 10.91 -1.60 4.14
C PHE A 132 11.79 -2.84 4.10
N THR A 133 11.19 -4.01 3.82
CA THR A 133 11.93 -5.27 3.69
C THR A 133 11.95 -5.69 2.22
N PHE A 134 13.13 -5.97 1.68
CA PHE A 134 13.31 -6.40 0.29
C PHE A 134 13.54 -7.90 0.24
N ARG A 135 12.72 -8.63 -0.53
CA ARG A 135 12.86 -10.08 -0.68
C ARG A 135 12.94 -10.44 -2.15
N HIS A 136 13.79 -11.42 -2.46
CA HIS A 136 13.75 -12.08 -3.75
C HIS A 136 12.62 -13.10 -3.76
N ARG A 137 11.75 -13.05 -4.78
CA ARG A 137 10.71 -14.05 -5.02
C ARG A 137 11.10 -14.92 -6.21
N SER A 138 11.26 -16.21 -6.00
CA SER A 138 11.47 -17.16 -7.10
C SER A 138 10.23 -17.20 -7.98
N SER A 139 10.43 -17.42 -9.27
CA SER A 139 9.35 -17.67 -10.24
C SER A 139 9.05 -19.16 -10.41
N GLN A 140 9.61 -20.00 -9.54
CA GLN A 140 9.32 -21.44 -9.45
C GLN A 140 8.44 -21.65 -8.23
N ASP A 141 7.34 -22.38 -8.43
CA ASP A 141 6.52 -22.98 -7.37
C ASP A 141 7.34 -24.02 -6.57
#